data_AF-A0A2I0STB6-F1
#
_entry.id   AF-A0A2I0STB6-F1
#
_cell.length_a   1.000
_cell.length_b   1.000
_cell.length_c   1.000
_cell.angle_alpha   90.00
_cell.angle_beta   90.00
_cell.angle_gamma   90.00
#
_symmetry.space_group_name_H-M   'P 1'
#
loop_
_entity.id
_entity.type
_entity.pdbx_description
1 polymer ?
#
loop_
_entity_poly.entity_id
_entity_poly.type
_entity_poly.pdbx_seq_one_letter_code
_entity_poly.pdbx_strand_id
1 'polypeptide(L)'
;MSDAKTLPAALRGWAEREVGGVIEVRDASHPRENSRVRELVRTDDRRFCSKAAPTARTYERETFALRHAAPAPGAGRAPRLRAPGAEHLALLTTGVSA
;
A
#
# COMPACT_ATOMS: atom_id res chain seq x y z
N MET A 1 15.94 0.33 -17.26
CA MET A 1 15.87 1.13 -16.02
C MET A 1 14.45 1.67 -15.90
N SER A 2 13.55 0.96 -15.23
CA SER A 2 12.20 1.48 -14.99
C SER A 2 12.29 2.55 -13.91
N ASP A 3 11.66 3.69 -14.16
CA ASP A 3 11.56 4.83 -13.26
C ASP A 3 10.77 4.44 -12.00
N ALA A 4 11.45 3.74 -11.10
CA ALA A 4 10.94 3.26 -9.83
C ALA A 4 10.78 4.41 -8.82
N LYS A 5 10.58 5.65 -9.25
CA LYS A 5 10.29 6.78 -8.35
C LYS A 5 8.86 7.30 -8.51
N THR A 6 8.20 7.01 -9.63
CA THR A 6 6.87 7.57 -9.92
C THR A 6 5.79 6.52 -9.80
N LEU A 7 4.80 6.76 -8.94
CA LEU A 7 3.59 5.93 -8.86
C LEU A 7 2.78 6.09 -10.16
N PRO A 8 2.42 5.00 -10.87
CA PRO A 8 1.61 5.11 -12.09
C PRO A 8 0.35 5.93 -11.84
N ALA A 9 0.00 6.84 -12.77
CA ALA A 9 -1.10 7.80 -12.57
C ALA A 9 -2.44 7.13 -12.23
N ALA A 10 -2.76 6.00 -12.87
CA ALA A 10 -3.96 5.23 -12.56
C ALA A 10 -3.95 4.71 -11.11
N LEU A 11 -2.81 4.20 -10.64
CA LEU A 11 -2.63 3.72 -9.27
C LEU A 11 -2.67 4.88 -8.26
N ARG A 12 -2.14 6.05 -8.61
CA ARG A 12 -2.27 7.27 -7.80
C ARG A 12 -3.73 7.71 -7.69
N GLY A 13 -4.43 7.82 -8.82
CA GLY A 13 -5.83 8.22 -8.85
C GLY A 13 -6.74 7.25 -8.09
N TRP A 14 -6.47 5.94 -8.16
CA TRP A 14 -7.14 4.97 -7.31
C TRP A 14 -6.86 5.22 -5.82
N ALA A 15 -5.60 5.38 -5.43
CA ALA A 15 -5.25 5.60 -4.03
C ALA A 15 -5.89 6.88 -3.47
N GLU A 16 -5.88 7.97 -4.23
CA GLU A 16 -6.50 9.23 -3.85
C GLU A 16 -8.03 9.13 -3.66
N ARG A 17 -8.72 8.29 -4.45
CA ARG A 17 -10.15 8.00 -4.23
C ARG A 17 -10.41 7.29 -2.89
N GLU A 18 -9.51 6.42 -2.47
CA GLU A 18 -9.69 5.58 -1.27
C GLU A 18 -9.28 6.28 0.05
N VAL A 19 -8.27 7.16 0.01
CA VAL A 19 -7.71 7.81 1.21
C VAL A 19 -7.83 9.34 1.22
N GLY A 20 -8.20 9.96 0.11
CA GLY A 20 -8.19 11.40 -0.09
C GLY A 20 -6.89 11.92 -0.72
N GLY A 21 -6.79 13.23 -0.91
CA GLY A 21 -5.68 13.87 -1.64
C GLY A 21 -4.29 13.54 -1.07
N VAL A 22 -3.42 12.99 -1.92
CA VAL A 22 -2.04 12.62 -1.58
C VAL A 22 -1.11 13.76 -2.01
N ILE A 23 -0.34 14.28 -1.05
CA ILE A 23 0.60 15.39 -1.27
C ILE A 23 2.03 14.90 -1.52
N GLU A 24 2.37 13.71 -1.03
CA GLU A 24 3.72 13.14 -1.18
C GLU A 24 3.66 11.64 -1.40
N VAL A 25 4.57 11.14 -2.24
CA VAL A 25 4.78 9.72 -2.49
C VAL A 25 6.27 9.41 -2.31
N ARG A 26 6.59 8.45 -1.45
CA ARG A 26 7.98 8.01 -1.19
C ARG A 26 8.16 6.54 -1.54
N ASP A 27 9.37 6.19 -1.99
CA ASP A 27 9.75 4.78 -2.04
C ASP A 27 9.95 4.24 -0.63
N ALA A 28 9.24 3.17 -0.30
CA ALA A 28 9.38 2.43 0.95
C ALA A 28 9.68 0.96 0.68
N SER A 29 10.19 0.64 -0.51
CA SER A 29 10.52 -0.72 -0.92
C SER A 29 11.73 -1.25 -0.13
N HIS A 30 11.62 -2.46 0.39
CA HIS A 30 12.77 -3.17 0.97
C HIS A 30 13.71 -3.70 -0.13
N PRO A 31 15.01 -3.91 0.16
CA PRO A 31 15.99 -4.45 -0.79
C PRO A 31 15.78 -5.96 -1.02
N ARG A 32 14.62 -6.34 -1.54
CA ARG A 32 14.26 -7.69 -1.96
C ARG A 32 13.53 -7.60 -3.30
N GLU A 33 13.76 -8.59 -4.15
CA GLU A 33 13.46 -8.58 -5.59
C GLU A 33 12.03 -8.16 -5.97
N ASN A 34 11.04 -8.45 -5.12
CA ASN A 34 9.63 -8.21 -5.39
C ASN A 34 8.96 -7.25 -4.41
N SER A 35 9.72 -6.43 -3.69
CA SER A 35 9.15 -5.39 -2.85
C SER A 35 8.88 -4.14 -3.68
N ARG A 36 7.61 -3.82 -3.89
CA ARG A 36 7.19 -2.56 -4.50
C ARG A 36 6.21 -1.88 -3.54
N VAL A 37 6.75 -1.09 -2.63
CA VAL A 37 5.98 -0.41 -1.59
C VAL A 37 6.20 1.10 -1.72
N ARG A 38 5.11 1.85 -1.66
CA ARG A 38 5.12 3.31 -1.65
C ARG A 38 4.41 3.83 -0.43
N GLU A 39 5.06 4.73 0.31
CA GLU A 39 4.40 5.52 1.35
C GLU A 39 3.66 6.68 0.66
N LEU A 40 2.41 6.89 1.04
CA LEU A 40 1.54 7.98 0.59
C LEU A 40 1.25 8.87 1.81
N VAL A 41 1.56 10.16 1.69
CA VAL A 41 1.25 11.15 2.73
C VAL A 41 0.06 11.97 2.28
N ARG A 42 -0.97 12.02 3.13
CA ARG A 42 -2.17 12.83 2.92
C ARG A 42 -1.94 14.27 3.37
N THR A 43 -2.82 15.18 2.94
CA THR A 43 -2.86 16.58 3.37
C THR A 43 -2.91 16.81 4.89
N ASP A 44 -3.37 15.84 5.68
CA ASP A 44 -3.42 15.91 7.16
C ASP A 44 -2.29 15.10 7.83
N ASP A 45 -1.20 14.88 7.12
CA ASP A 45 -0.01 14.12 7.54
C ASP A 45 -0.26 12.63 7.86
N ARG A 46 -1.47 12.10 7.61
CA ARG A 46 -1.71 10.65 7.73
C ARG A 46 -0.98 9.89 6.64
N ARG A 47 -0.37 8.78 7.06
CA ARG A 47 0.44 7.91 6.20
C ARG A 47 -0.30 6.63 5.84
N PHE A 48 -0.17 6.26 4.57
CA PHE A 48 -0.67 5.01 4.02
C PHE A 48 0.44 4.33 3.23
N CYS A 49 0.34 3.02 3.05
CA CYS A 49 1.25 2.27 2.20
C CYS A 49 0.47 1.62 1.06
N SER A 50 0.90 1.87 -0.17
CA SER A 50 0.49 1.12 -1.36
C SER A 50 1.53 0.06 -1.65
N LYS A 51 1.10 -1.21 -1.75
CA LYS A 51 1.96 -2.33 -2.09
C LYS A 51 1.46 -2.99 -3.36
N ALA A 52 2.29 -3.02 -4.39
CA ALA A 52 2.01 -3.77 -5.62
C ALA A 52 2.46 -5.23 -5.43
N ALA A 53 1.55 -6.16 -5.67
CA ALA A 53 1.85 -7.58 -5.69
C ALA A 53 2.43 -7.97 -7.07
N PRO A 54 3.44 -8.85 -7.11
CA PRO A 54 4.04 -9.29 -8.37
C PRO A 54 3.11 -10.21 -9.19
N THR A 55 2.14 -10.87 -8.54
CA THR A 55 1.22 -11.82 -9.18
C THR A 55 -0.17 -11.80 -8.53
N ALA A 56 -1.21 -12.21 -9.26
CA ALA A 56 -2.58 -12.33 -8.75
C ALA A 56 -2.67 -13.24 -7.52
N ARG A 57 -2.00 -14.40 -7.54
CA ARG A 57 -1.93 -15.32 -6.39
C ARG A 57 -1.32 -14.66 -5.14
N THR A 58 -0.29 -13.82 -5.31
CA THR A 58 0.31 -13.08 -4.19
C THR A 58 -0.66 -12.03 -3.66
N TYR A 59 -1.33 -11.30 -4.55
CA TYR A 59 -2.35 -10.32 -4.21
C TYR A 59 -3.51 -10.94 -3.40
N GLU A 60 -4.05 -12.07 -3.84
CA GLU A 60 -5.13 -12.78 -3.15
C GLU A 60 -4.70 -13.24 -1.76
N ARG A 61 -3.53 -13.87 -1.64
CA ARG A 61 -2.99 -14.34 -0.36
C ARG A 61 -2.80 -13.19 0.62
N GLU A 62 -2.23 -12.08 0.17
CA GLU A 62 -2.02 -10.91 1.04
C GLU A 62 -3.32 -10.20 1.41
N THR A 63 -4.28 -10.12 0.48
CA THR A 63 -5.61 -9.57 0.74
C THR A 63 -6.32 -10.42 1.79
N PHE A 64 -6.30 -11.74 1.64
CA PHE A 64 -6.85 -12.68 2.61
C PHE A 64 -6.17 -12.51 3.98
N ALA A 65 -4.83 -12.52 4.02
CA ALA A 65 -4.09 -12.35 5.27
C ALA A 65 -4.46 -11.03 5.97
N LEU A 66 -4.48 -9.90 5.27
CA LEU A 66 -4.79 -8.61 5.90
C LEU A 66 -6.26 -8.47 6.31
N ARG A 67 -7.20 -9.11 5.60
CA ARG A 67 -8.63 -9.12 5.96
C ARG A 67 -8.91 -9.97 7.20
N HIS A 68 -8.21 -11.10 7.34
CA HIS A 68 -8.53 -12.12 8.34
C HIS A 68 -7.53 -12.19 9.51
N ALA A 69 -6.35 -11.56 9.41
CA ALA A 69 -5.32 -11.65 10.45
C ALA A 69 -5.28 -10.47 11.45
N ALA A 70 -6.22 -9.51 11.40
CA ALA A 70 -6.28 -8.45 12.41
C ALA A 70 -7.24 -8.87 13.55
N PRO A 71 -6.76 -9.19 14.78
CA PRO A 71 -5.75 -8.43 15.52
C PRO A 71 -4.77 -9.30 16.35
N ALA A 72 -3.69 -9.84 15.77
CA ALA A 72 -2.64 -10.47 16.58
C ALA A 72 -1.65 -9.46 17.21
N PRO A 73 -1.25 -8.38 16.53
CA PRO A 73 -0.52 -7.29 17.17
C PRO A 73 -1.48 -6.11 17.39
N GLY A 74 -1.55 -5.59 18.62
CA GLY A 74 -2.47 -4.53 19.02
C GLY A 74 -2.47 -3.27 18.12
N ALA A 75 -3.39 -2.35 18.39
CA ALA A 75 -3.55 -1.11 17.64
C ALA A 75 -2.19 -0.45 17.31
N GLY A 76 -1.92 -0.21 16.02
CA GLY A 76 -0.70 0.45 15.54
C GLY A 76 0.47 -0.46 15.13
N ARG A 77 0.46 -1.75 15.50
CA ARG A 77 1.60 -2.65 15.25
C ARG A 77 1.51 -3.51 13.99
N ALA A 78 0.36 -3.50 13.31
CA ALA A 78 0.22 -4.07 11.97
C ALA A 78 -0.55 -3.12 11.05
N PRO A 79 -0.19 -3.08 9.76
CA PRO A 79 -0.95 -2.36 8.77
C PRO A 79 -2.36 -2.98 8.64
N ARG A 80 -3.39 -2.13 8.61
CA ARG A 80 -4.76 -2.55 8.34
C ARG A 80 -5.05 -2.36 6.85
N LEU A 81 -5.74 -3.31 6.23
CA LEU A 81 -6.22 -3.15 4.86
C LEU A 81 -7.23 -2.01 4.82
N ARG A 82 -6.94 -0.99 4.02
CA ARG A 82 -7.87 0.10 3.70
C ARG A 82 -8.69 -0.23 2.47
N ALA A 83 -8.02 -0.62 1.38
CA ALA A 83 -8.67 -0.96 0.12
C ALA A 83 -7.82 -1.97 -0.68
N PRO A 84 -8.43 -3.01 -1.25
CA PRO A 84 -7.81 -3.88 -2.24
C PRO A 84 -8.12 -3.40 -3.68
N GLY A 85 -7.11 -3.28 -4.53
CA GLY A 85 -7.23 -2.81 -5.91
C GLY A 85 -6.82 -3.89 -6.92
N ALA A 86 -7.76 -4.76 -7.29
CA ALA A 86 -7.49 -5.92 -8.15
C ALA A 86 -6.99 -5.53 -9.55
N GLU A 87 -7.53 -4.44 -10.12
CA GLU A 87 -7.10 -3.91 -11.43
C GLU A 87 -5.61 -3.52 -11.47
N HIS A 88 -5.04 -3.20 -10.31
CA HIS A 88 -3.64 -2.79 -10.17
C HIS A 88 -2.78 -3.84 -9.46
N LEU A 89 -3.38 -4.97 -9.05
CA LEU A 89 -2.78 -5.93 -8.12
C LEU A 89 -2.16 -5.24 -6.89
N ALA A 90 -2.83 -4.22 -6.35
CA ALA A 90 -2.30 -3.36 -5.31
C ALA A 90 -3.12 -3.44 -4.02
N LEU A 91 -2.46 -3.36 -2.87
CA LEU A 91 -3.09 -3.27 -1.57
C LEU A 91 -2.77 -1.91 -0.95
N LEU A 92 -3.81 -1.21 -0.50
CA LEU A 92 -3.69 0.02 0.24
C LEU A 92 -3.89 -0.27 1.72
N THR A 93 -2.93 0.14 2.54
CA THR A 93 -2.90 -0.14 3.98
C THR A 93 -2.62 1.11 4.79
N THR A 94 -3.01 1.12 6.06
CA THR A 94 -2.55 2.15 7.00
C THR A 94 -1.04 2.04 7.18
N GLY A 95 -0.36 3.19 7.31
CA GLY A 95 1.01 3.18 7.82
C GLY A 95 1.07 2.53 9.20
N VAL A 96 2.21 1.92 9.52
CA VAL A 96 2.53 1.54 10.91
C VAL A 96 3.39 2.64 11.51
N SER A 97 3.09 3.01 12.76
CA SER A 97 3.98 3.85 13.55
C SER A 97 5.08 2.95 14.09
N ALA A 98 6.33 3.26 13.75
CA ALA A 98 7.50 2.65 14.38
C ALA A 98 7.59 3.07 15.86
#